data_AF-A0A7C9CS01-F1
#
_entry.id   AF-A0A7C9CS01-F1
#
_cell.length_a   1.000
_cell.length_b   1.000
_cell.length_c   1.000
_cell.angle_alpha   90.00
_cell.angle_beta   90.00
_cell.angle_gamma   90.00
#
_symmetry.space_group_name_H-M   'P 1'
#
loop_
_entity.id
_entity.type
_entity.pdbx_description
1 polymer ?
#
loop_
_entity_poly.entity_id
_entity_poly.type
_entity_poly.pdbx_seq_one_letter_code
_entity_poly.pdbx_strand_id
1 'polypeptide(L)'
;KMQDQDCELLYLNDRPEKLIMTNLAVPPMALRPSVFADARTSQEDDITERLKGIIQANACLQQGMREPRNSSKILDDWDYLQVEVAQFINSDVRVASLAPPPGKQLRGIVQRLKGKQGRFRGNLSGKRVEFTGRTVISPDPNLKITEVAVPLLMASILTYPEHVNRHNIEKLKQCVRNGPKKYPGAKFVEEPNGDRKDLSFSGRKRIADELKVGHIVHRHLEDGDIVLFNRQPSLHRMSIMCHRARIM
;
A
#
# COMPACT_ATOMS: atom_id res chain seq x y z
N LYS A 1 -11.93 -43.58 -7.47
CA LYS A 1 -10.80 -42.63 -7.47
C LYS A 1 -10.47 -42.34 -8.92
N MET A 2 -10.37 -41.06 -9.29
CA MET A 2 -10.06 -40.64 -10.66
C MET A 2 -8.60 -41.00 -10.98
N GLN A 3 -8.34 -41.55 -12.17
CA GLN A 3 -6.99 -41.87 -12.62
C GLN A 3 -6.33 -40.66 -13.30
N ASP A 4 -5.00 -40.67 -13.43
CA ASP A 4 -4.26 -39.55 -14.02
C ASP A 4 -4.61 -39.36 -15.51
N GLN A 5 -4.96 -40.44 -16.21
CA GLN A 5 -5.45 -40.41 -17.60
C GLN A 5 -6.80 -39.67 -17.72
N ASP A 6 -7.68 -39.81 -16.73
CA ASP A 6 -8.97 -39.11 -16.70
C ASP A 6 -8.76 -37.59 -16.51
N CYS A 7 -7.76 -37.19 -15.71
CA CYS A 7 -7.39 -35.79 -15.52
C CYS A 7 -6.88 -35.16 -16.83
N GLU A 8 -6.05 -35.88 -17.57
CA GLU A 8 -5.54 -35.42 -18.88
C GLU A 8 -6.68 -35.29 -19.91
N LEU A 9 -7.59 -36.27 -19.98
CA LEU A 9 -8.75 -36.24 -20.86
C LEU A 9 -9.67 -35.05 -20.59
N LEU A 10 -9.82 -34.66 -19.32
CA LEU A 10 -10.63 -33.51 -18.89
C LEU A 10 -9.85 -32.19 -18.90
N TYR A 11 -8.60 -32.18 -19.39
CA TYR A 11 -7.71 -31.01 -19.40
C TYR A 11 -7.51 -30.38 -18.00
N LEU A 12 -7.48 -31.21 -16.96
CA LEU A 12 -7.21 -30.80 -15.60
C LEU A 12 -5.71 -30.83 -15.33
N ASN A 13 -5.13 -29.65 -15.08
CA ASN A 13 -3.70 -29.53 -14.74
C ASN A 13 -3.38 -30.02 -13.31
N ASP A 14 -4.37 -30.13 -12.43
CA ASP A 14 -4.19 -30.61 -11.06
C ASP A 14 -5.36 -31.52 -10.63
N ARG A 15 -5.14 -32.36 -9.61
CA ARG A 15 -6.14 -33.33 -9.15
C ARG A 15 -7.35 -32.64 -8.51
N PRO A 16 -8.59 -33.05 -8.85
CA PRO A 16 -9.80 -32.40 -8.34
C PRO A 16 -10.02 -32.60 -6.83
N GLU A 17 -9.44 -33.64 -6.23
CA GLU A 17 -9.49 -33.86 -4.78
C GLU A 17 -8.89 -32.70 -3.97
N LYS A 18 -7.99 -31.91 -4.56
CA LYS A 18 -7.43 -30.70 -3.93
C LYS A 18 -8.43 -29.55 -3.81
N LEU A 19 -9.57 -29.60 -4.52
CA LEU A 19 -10.65 -28.62 -4.37
C LEU A 19 -11.40 -28.82 -3.04
N ILE A 20 -11.31 -30.00 -2.44
CA ILE A 20 -11.86 -30.29 -1.12
C ILE A 20 -10.84 -29.85 -0.08
N MET A 21 -11.15 -28.77 0.64
CA MET A 21 -10.25 -28.23 1.67
C MET A 21 -10.24 -29.11 2.91
N THR A 22 -9.19 -29.92 3.07
CA THR A 22 -8.90 -30.65 4.31
C THR A 22 -8.04 -29.85 5.28
N ASN A 23 -7.18 -28.98 4.75
CA ASN A 23 -6.22 -28.18 5.51
C ASN A 23 -6.37 -26.71 5.11
N LEU A 24 -6.68 -25.85 6.09
CA LEU A 24 -6.80 -24.42 5.87
C LEU A 24 -5.48 -23.71 6.21
N ALA A 25 -4.91 -23.00 5.24
CA ALA A 25 -3.70 -22.22 5.45
C ALA A 25 -4.01 -20.92 6.23
N VAL A 26 -3.29 -20.70 7.32
CA VAL A 26 -3.44 -19.49 8.15
C VAL A 26 -2.48 -18.40 7.67
N PRO A 27 -2.98 -17.24 7.20
CA PRO A 27 -2.12 -16.15 6.75
C PRO A 27 -1.28 -15.56 7.89
N PRO A 28 -0.04 -15.11 7.61
CA PRO A 28 0.82 -14.47 8.61
C PRO A 28 0.28 -13.11 9.04
N MET A 29 0.76 -12.60 10.19
CA MET A 29 0.33 -11.31 10.78
C MET A 29 0.43 -10.13 9.82
N ALA A 30 1.40 -10.12 8.90
CA ALA A 30 1.54 -9.07 7.89
C ALA A 30 0.30 -8.90 6.98
N LEU A 31 -0.50 -9.95 6.78
CA LEU A 31 -1.74 -9.91 5.99
C LEU A 31 -3.00 -9.63 6.84
N ARG A 32 -2.87 -9.73 8.17
CA ARG A 32 -3.94 -9.54 9.17
C ARG A 32 -3.45 -8.66 10.34
N PRO A 33 -3.08 -7.40 10.07
CA PRO A 33 -2.50 -6.53 11.08
C PRO A 33 -3.53 -6.14 12.15
N SER A 34 -3.15 -6.24 13.41
CA SER A 34 -3.94 -5.75 14.54
C SER A 34 -3.68 -4.26 14.75
N VAL A 35 -4.73 -3.48 15.01
CA VAL A 35 -4.63 -2.04 15.26
C VAL A 35 -4.95 -1.77 16.72
N PHE A 36 -4.03 -1.13 17.44
CA PHE A 36 -4.27 -0.71 18.81
C PHE A 36 -4.97 0.65 18.81
N ALA A 37 -6.18 0.72 19.36
CA ALA A 37 -6.90 1.98 19.51
C ALA A 37 -6.41 2.75 20.75
N ASP A 38 -6.13 2.02 21.83
CA ASP A 38 -5.52 2.50 23.09
C ASP A 38 -4.65 1.39 23.69
N ALA A 39 -3.82 1.71 24.69
CA ALA A 39 -2.89 0.76 25.33
C ALA A 39 -3.55 -0.51 25.92
N ARG A 40 -4.88 -0.55 26.04
CA ARG A 40 -5.64 -1.70 26.57
C ARG A 40 -6.63 -2.32 25.58
N THR A 41 -6.90 -1.68 24.44
CA THR A 41 -7.93 -2.15 23.50
C THR A 41 -7.33 -2.32 22.11
N SER A 42 -7.23 -3.58 21.67
CA SER A 42 -6.87 -3.91 20.29
C SER A 42 -8.12 -4.16 19.46
N GLN A 43 -8.11 -3.65 18.22
CA GLN A 43 -9.03 -4.05 17.18
C GLN A 43 -8.31 -5.02 16.25
N GLU A 44 -8.76 -6.27 16.27
CA GLU A 44 -8.21 -7.31 15.41
C GLU A 44 -8.72 -7.17 13.97
N ASP A 45 -7.95 -7.72 13.05
CA ASP A 45 -8.31 -7.77 11.64
C ASP A 45 -9.50 -8.72 11.39
N ASP A 46 -10.42 -8.34 10.50
CA ASP A 46 -11.61 -9.14 10.14
C ASP A 46 -11.27 -10.62 9.79
N ILE A 47 -10.08 -10.90 9.18
CA ILE A 47 -9.63 -12.27 8.88
C ILE A 47 -9.30 -13.03 10.16
N THR A 48 -8.66 -12.39 11.14
CA THR A 48 -8.34 -12.99 12.45
C THR A 48 -9.61 -13.37 13.19
N GLU A 49 -10.63 -12.50 13.18
CA GLU A 49 -11.93 -12.80 13.80
C GLU A 49 -12.61 -14.01 13.15
N ARG A 50 -12.58 -14.11 11.81
CA ARG A 50 -13.11 -15.30 11.11
C ARG A 50 -12.34 -16.57 11.41
N LEU A 51 -11.01 -16.50 11.47
CA LEU A 51 -10.18 -17.66 11.83
C LEU A 51 -10.51 -18.18 13.23
N LYS A 52 -10.77 -17.28 14.18
CA LYS A 52 -11.23 -17.66 15.53
C LYS A 52 -12.54 -18.44 15.45
N GLY A 53 -13.51 -17.98 14.66
CA GLY A 53 -14.78 -18.68 14.42
C GLY A 53 -14.59 -20.08 13.84
N ILE A 54 -13.74 -20.23 12.82
CA ILE A 54 -13.42 -21.53 12.20
C ILE A 54 -12.79 -22.49 13.21
N ILE A 55 -11.83 -22.02 14.02
CA ILE A 55 -11.18 -22.86 15.03
C ILE A 55 -12.18 -23.32 16.08
N GLN A 56 -13.08 -22.43 16.53
CA GLN A 56 -14.13 -22.76 17.49
C GLN A 56 -15.13 -23.77 16.91
N ALA A 57 -15.63 -23.55 15.70
CA ALA A 57 -16.54 -24.46 15.01
C ALA A 57 -15.91 -25.86 14.83
N ASN A 58 -14.64 -25.91 14.40
CA ASN A 58 -13.91 -27.17 14.23
C ASN A 58 -13.70 -27.90 15.57
N ALA A 59 -13.39 -27.17 16.65
CA ALA A 59 -13.25 -27.77 17.98
C ALA A 59 -14.58 -28.34 18.50
N CYS A 60 -15.69 -27.60 18.32
CA CYS A 60 -17.04 -28.07 18.68
C CYS A 60 -17.42 -29.33 17.91
N LEU A 61 -17.21 -29.35 16.59
CA LEU A 61 -17.49 -30.52 15.74
C LEU A 61 -16.67 -31.74 16.19
N GLN A 62 -15.37 -31.56 16.46
CA GLN A 62 -14.51 -32.64 16.94
C GLN A 62 -14.95 -33.20 18.30
N GLN A 63 -15.42 -32.35 19.22
CA GLN A 63 -15.99 -32.79 20.49
C GLN A 63 -17.32 -33.53 20.27
N GLY A 64 -18.19 -33.01 19.42
CA GLY A 64 -19.47 -33.62 19.08
C GLY A 64 -19.36 -34.99 18.41
N MET A 65 -18.27 -35.25 17.69
CA MET A 65 -17.97 -36.57 17.11
C MET A 65 -17.43 -37.58 18.12
N ARG A 66 -16.80 -37.13 19.22
CA ARG A 66 -16.26 -38.02 20.26
C ARG A 66 -17.32 -38.45 21.27
N GLU A 67 -18.31 -37.59 21.51
CA GLU A 67 -19.44 -37.88 22.37
C GLU A 67 -20.59 -38.53 21.57
N PRO A 68 -21.42 -39.39 22.18
CA PRO A 68 -22.60 -39.94 21.52
C PRO A 68 -23.70 -38.87 21.41
N ARG A 69 -23.60 -37.99 20.40
CA ARG A 69 -24.63 -37.00 20.05
C ARG A 69 -25.50 -37.49 18.89
N ASN A 70 -26.69 -36.90 18.77
CA ASN A 70 -27.57 -37.13 17.62
C ASN A 70 -26.86 -36.76 16.32
N SER A 71 -26.94 -37.64 15.31
CA SER A 71 -26.35 -37.44 13.98
C SER A 71 -26.80 -36.14 13.32
N SER A 72 -28.05 -35.72 13.52
CA SER A 72 -28.57 -34.44 13.00
C SER A 72 -27.78 -33.23 13.49
N LYS A 73 -27.40 -33.21 14.78
CA LYS A 73 -26.64 -32.07 15.35
C LYS A 73 -25.22 -32.00 14.79
N ILE A 74 -24.60 -33.16 14.53
CA ILE A 74 -23.26 -33.22 13.93
C ILE A 74 -23.29 -32.68 12.49
N LEU A 75 -24.36 -32.97 11.74
CA LEU A 75 -24.56 -32.40 10.40
C LEU A 75 -24.77 -30.88 10.45
N ASP A 76 -25.54 -30.38 11.41
CA ASP A 76 -25.72 -28.93 11.60
C ASP A 76 -24.38 -28.24 11.93
N ASP A 77 -23.56 -28.84 12.82
CA ASP A 77 -22.22 -28.33 13.16
C ASP A 77 -21.26 -28.39 11.96
N TRP A 78 -21.37 -29.42 11.13
CA TRP A 78 -20.62 -29.55 9.87
C TRP A 78 -20.98 -28.46 8.87
N ASP A 79 -22.28 -28.23 8.66
CA ASP A 79 -22.78 -27.17 7.78
C ASP A 79 -22.34 -25.79 8.30
N TYR A 80 -22.36 -25.58 9.61
CA TYR A 80 -21.87 -24.35 10.22
C TYR A 80 -20.37 -24.12 9.93
N LEU A 81 -19.53 -25.15 10.10
CA LEU A 81 -18.10 -25.06 9.78
C LEU A 81 -17.88 -24.76 8.28
N GLN A 82 -18.64 -25.41 7.40
CA GLN A 82 -18.56 -25.18 5.96
C GLN A 82 -18.89 -23.72 5.60
N VAL A 83 -19.90 -23.13 6.26
CA VAL A 83 -20.27 -21.72 6.06
C VAL A 83 -19.17 -20.78 6.52
N GLU A 84 -18.59 -20.99 7.71
CA GLU A 84 -17.51 -20.14 8.21
C GLU A 84 -16.28 -20.15 7.30
N VAL A 85 -15.88 -21.35 6.81
CA VAL A 85 -14.78 -21.49 5.85
C VAL A 85 -15.11 -20.85 4.50
N ALA A 86 -16.34 -21.01 4.00
CA ALA A 86 -16.77 -20.38 2.76
C ALA A 86 -16.74 -18.85 2.87
N GLN A 87 -17.23 -18.28 3.97
CA GLN A 87 -17.24 -16.84 4.19
C GLN A 87 -15.84 -16.24 4.46
N PHE A 88 -14.91 -17.03 5.02
CA PHE A 88 -13.51 -16.63 5.14
C PHE A 88 -12.86 -16.35 3.78
N ILE A 89 -13.15 -17.19 2.78
CA ILE A 89 -12.71 -16.95 1.40
C ILE A 89 -13.54 -15.83 0.76
N ASN A 90 -14.86 -15.98 0.78
CA ASN A 90 -15.80 -15.08 0.11
C ASN A 90 -17.01 -14.76 1.01
N SER A 91 -16.99 -13.60 1.66
CA SER A 91 -18.08 -13.14 2.52
C SER A 91 -19.43 -12.93 1.83
N ASP A 92 -19.48 -12.88 0.49
CA ASP A 92 -20.71 -12.60 -0.26
C ASP A 92 -21.49 -13.89 -0.55
N VAL A 93 -20.94 -15.07 -0.19
CA VAL A 93 -21.63 -16.35 -0.30
C VAL A 93 -22.89 -16.26 0.57
N ARG A 94 -24.05 -16.21 -0.10
CA ARG A 94 -25.35 -16.20 0.58
C ARG A 94 -25.67 -17.63 0.99
N VAL A 95 -25.82 -17.82 2.29
CA VAL A 95 -26.29 -19.09 2.86
C VAL A 95 -27.74 -18.89 3.24
N ALA A 96 -28.64 -19.67 2.65
CA ALA A 96 -30.09 -19.49 2.79
C ALA A 96 -30.61 -19.65 4.23
N SER A 97 -29.83 -20.28 5.13
CA SER A 97 -30.26 -20.68 6.47
C SER A 97 -29.81 -19.78 7.62
N LEU A 98 -28.97 -18.76 7.37
CA LEU A 98 -28.44 -17.90 8.43
C LEU A 98 -28.80 -16.45 8.13
N ALA A 99 -29.71 -15.90 8.94
CA ALA A 99 -29.94 -14.45 8.96
C ALA A 99 -28.59 -13.76 9.19
N PRO A 100 -28.23 -12.72 8.40
CA PRO A 100 -26.98 -12.02 8.61
C PRO A 100 -26.96 -11.50 10.05
N PRO A 101 -25.91 -11.79 10.84
CA PRO A 101 -25.85 -11.32 12.21
C PRO A 101 -25.93 -9.78 12.23
N PRO A 102 -26.63 -9.18 13.21
CA PRO A 102 -26.69 -7.73 13.33
C PRO A 102 -25.29 -7.20 13.66
N GLY A 103 -24.64 -6.56 12.69
CA GLY A 103 -23.30 -6.03 12.86
C GLY A 103 -22.56 -5.76 11.55
N LYS A 104 -21.34 -5.23 11.66
CA LYS A 104 -20.44 -5.02 10.52
C LYS A 104 -20.09 -6.37 9.90
N GLN A 105 -20.44 -6.57 8.62
CA GLN A 105 -20.09 -7.79 7.91
C GLN A 105 -18.55 -7.88 7.74
N LEU A 106 -17.97 -8.94 8.30
CA LEU A 106 -16.52 -9.19 8.24
C LEU A 106 -16.08 -9.50 6.80
N ARG A 107 -15.01 -8.84 6.35
CA ARG A 107 -14.48 -8.99 4.98
C ARG A 107 -13.53 -10.18 4.86
N GLY A 108 -13.89 -11.11 3.98
CA GLY A 108 -13.07 -12.25 3.57
C GLY A 108 -11.98 -11.86 2.56
N ILE A 109 -11.22 -12.87 2.12
CA ILE A 109 -10.05 -12.67 1.26
C ILE A 109 -10.45 -12.06 -0.09
N VAL A 110 -11.48 -12.61 -0.74
CA VAL A 110 -11.93 -12.15 -2.07
C VAL A 110 -12.38 -10.69 -2.03
N GLN A 111 -13.08 -10.27 -0.96
CA GLN A 111 -13.53 -8.89 -0.74
C GLN A 111 -12.36 -7.90 -0.64
N ARG A 112 -11.21 -8.33 -0.10
CA ARG A 112 -10.00 -7.49 -0.05
C ARG A 112 -9.35 -7.34 -1.42
N LEU A 113 -9.47 -8.35 -2.27
CA LEU A 113 -8.85 -8.35 -3.60
C LEU A 113 -9.69 -7.58 -4.62
N LYS A 114 -11.01 -7.77 -4.62
CA LYS A 114 -11.94 -7.20 -5.62
C LYS A 114 -12.42 -5.79 -5.28
N GLY A 115 -13.02 -5.14 -6.28
CA GLY A 115 -13.68 -3.85 -6.13
C GLY A 115 -12.76 -2.64 -6.33
N LYS A 116 -13.35 -1.43 -6.27
CA LYS A 116 -12.64 -0.17 -6.55
C LYS A 116 -11.54 0.13 -5.53
N GLN A 117 -11.77 -0.19 -4.26
CA GLN A 117 -10.83 -0.03 -3.16
C GLN A 117 -10.10 -1.34 -2.80
N GLY A 118 -10.27 -2.39 -3.60
CA GLY A 118 -9.57 -3.66 -3.40
C GLY A 118 -8.09 -3.58 -3.81
N ARG A 119 -7.29 -4.55 -3.41
CA ARG A 119 -5.83 -4.53 -3.61
C ARG A 119 -5.42 -4.47 -5.09
N PHE A 120 -6.12 -5.18 -5.98
CA PHE A 120 -5.76 -5.15 -7.40
C PHE A 120 -5.89 -3.75 -7.99
N ARG A 121 -7.04 -3.09 -7.81
CA ARG A 121 -7.29 -1.78 -8.42
C ARG A 121 -6.73 -0.61 -7.60
N GLY A 122 -6.85 -0.68 -6.28
CA GLY A 122 -6.52 0.42 -5.37
C GLY A 122 -5.08 0.45 -4.86
N ASN A 123 -4.30 -0.63 -5.05
CA ASN A 123 -2.90 -0.68 -4.62
C ASN A 123 -1.93 -1.06 -5.75
N LEU A 124 -2.33 -1.96 -6.66
CA LEU A 124 -1.47 -2.41 -7.76
C LEU A 124 -1.66 -1.55 -9.02
N SER A 125 -2.91 -1.35 -9.50
CA SER A 125 -3.16 -0.52 -10.69
C SER A 125 -3.05 0.99 -10.41
N GLY A 126 -3.39 1.42 -9.20
CA GLY A 126 -3.22 2.79 -8.74
C GLY A 126 -2.63 2.76 -7.34
N LYS A 127 -1.62 3.58 -7.08
CA LYS A 127 -1.01 3.72 -5.75
C LYS A 127 -0.83 5.19 -5.43
N ARG A 128 -0.91 5.55 -4.15
CA ARG A 128 -0.41 6.84 -3.69
C ARG A 128 1.11 6.85 -3.88
N VAL A 129 1.61 7.95 -4.44
CA VAL A 129 3.03 8.14 -4.74
C VAL A 129 3.56 9.32 -3.94
N GLU A 130 4.78 9.17 -3.46
CA GLU A 130 5.52 10.24 -2.79
C GLU A 130 5.99 11.29 -3.82
N PHE A 131 6.49 12.43 -3.33
CA PHE A 131 7.01 13.54 -4.16
C PHE A 131 6.00 14.17 -5.13
N THR A 132 4.73 14.25 -4.71
CA THR A 132 3.67 14.94 -5.47
C THR A 132 3.09 16.09 -4.67
N GLY A 133 2.63 17.12 -5.38
CA GLY A 133 1.93 18.27 -4.80
C GLY A 133 0.61 18.50 -5.54
N ARG A 134 -0.40 19.00 -4.83
CA ARG A 134 -1.70 19.37 -5.41
C ARG A 134 -2.14 20.71 -4.85
N THR A 135 -2.51 21.64 -5.72
CA THR A 135 -3.03 22.96 -5.36
C THR A 135 -4.02 23.45 -6.41
N VAL A 136 -4.66 24.60 -6.14
CA VAL A 136 -5.56 25.29 -7.07
C VAL A 136 -4.75 25.91 -8.21
N ILE A 137 -5.30 25.90 -9.42
CA ILE A 137 -4.69 26.51 -10.60
C ILE A 137 -5.25 27.90 -10.83
N SER A 138 -4.39 28.82 -11.25
CA SER A 138 -4.75 30.18 -11.67
C SER A 138 -4.03 30.53 -12.97
N PRO A 139 -4.64 31.34 -13.86
CA PRO A 139 -4.00 31.76 -15.10
C PRO A 139 -2.92 32.82 -14.81
N ASP A 140 -1.79 32.73 -15.51
CA ASP A 140 -0.75 33.77 -15.52
C ASP A 140 -0.26 33.99 -16.97
N PRO A 141 -0.49 35.17 -17.56
CA PRO A 141 -0.09 35.46 -18.94
C PRO A 141 1.43 35.64 -19.12
N ASN A 142 2.21 35.78 -18.05
CA ASN A 142 3.66 36.01 -18.12
C ASN A 142 4.48 34.71 -18.15
N LEU A 143 3.82 33.55 -18.05
CA LEU A 143 4.46 32.23 -18.10
C LEU A 143 4.50 31.71 -19.53
N LYS A 144 5.57 30.98 -19.87
CA LYS A 144 5.64 30.24 -21.13
C LYS A 144 4.70 29.04 -21.08
N ILE A 145 4.23 28.59 -22.24
CA ILE A 145 3.40 27.39 -22.38
C ILE A 145 4.08 26.14 -21.78
N THR A 146 5.42 26.08 -21.85
CA THR A 146 6.22 24.98 -21.30
C THR A 146 6.50 25.11 -19.81
N GLU A 147 6.12 26.21 -19.17
CA GLU A 147 6.37 26.47 -17.75
C GLU A 147 5.14 26.20 -16.90
N VAL A 148 5.35 25.87 -15.63
CA VAL A 148 4.30 25.80 -14.63
C VAL A 148 4.77 26.49 -13.36
N ALA A 149 3.94 27.39 -12.86
CA ALA A 149 4.14 28.05 -11.59
C ALA A 149 4.06 27.06 -10.43
N VAL A 150 5.09 27.00 -9.60
CA VAL A 150 5.09 26.20 -8.36
C VAL A 150 5.28 27.15 -7.19
N PRO A 151 4.35 27.17 -6.21
CA PRO A 151 4.49 28.01 -5.03
C PRO A 151 5.76 27.69 -4.25
N LEU A 152 6.44 28.73 -3.74
CA LEU A 152 7.67 28.59 -2.93
C LEU A 152 7.55 27.56 -1.78
N LEU A 153 6.39 27.52 -1.11
CA LEU A 153 6.11 26.56 -0.04
C LEU A 153 6.17 25.11 -0.54
N MET A 154 5.59 24.84 -1.72
CA MET A 154 5.60 23.52 -2.33
C MET A 154 7.00 23.16 -2.82
N ALA A 155 7.71 24.10 -3.43
CA ALA A 155 9.08 23.93 -3.89
C ALA A 155 10.05 23.58 -2.75
N SER A 156 9.82 24.12 -1.56
CA SER A 156 10.62 23.84 -0.35
C SER A 156 10.30 22.49 0.29
N ILE A 157 9.17 21.87 -0.03
CA ILE A 157 8.77 20.55 0.49
C ILE A 157 9.21 19.45 -0.48
N LEU A 158 9.01 19.67 -1.78
CA LEU A 158 9.42 18.74 -2.83
C LEU A 158 10.93 18.74 -2.98
N THR A 159 11.50 17.56 -3.19
CA THR A 159 12.96 17.42 -3.32
C THR A 159 13.32 16.61 -4.54
N TYR A 160 14.47 16.94 -5.12
CA TYR A 160 15.07 16.20 -6.23
C TYR A 160 16.43 15.64 -5.78
N PRO A 161 16.70 14.33 -5.95
CA PRO A 161 17.99 13.74 -5.64
C PRO A 161 19.02 14.13 -6.70
N GLU A 162 19.85 15.12 -6.41
CA GLU A 162 20.94 15.54 -7.29
C GLU A 162 22.26 14.89 -6.86
N HIS A 163 22.93 14.20 -7.78
CA HIS A 163 24.24 13.59 -7.54
C HIS A 163 25.32 14.67 -7.49
N VAL A 164 26.17 14.60 -6.48
CA VAL A 164 27.30 15.52 -6.32
C VAL A 164 28.39 15.17 -7.33
N ASN A 165 28.65 16.13 -8.21
CA ASN A 165 29.68 16.15 -9.24
C ASN A 165 30.61 17.35 -9.03
N ARG A 166 31.75 17.36 -9.72
CA ARG A 166 32.73 18.46 -9.63
C ARG A 166 32.15 19.83 -10.02
N HIS A 167 31.12 19.85 -10.88
CA HIS A 167 30.51 21.08 -11.39
C HIS A 167 29.43 21.67 -10.48
N ASN A 168 28.72 20.84 -9.71
CA ASN A 168 27.59 21.29 -8.87
C ASN A 168 27.92 21.28 -7.37
N ILE A 169 29.10 20.78 -6.98
CA ILE A 169 29.47 20.64 -5.57
C ILE A 169 29.37 21.94 -4.78
N GLU A 170 29.80 23.07 -5.36
CA GLU A 170 29.74 24.38 -4.68
C GLU A 170 28.29 24.83 -4.46
N LYS A 171 27.44 24.67 -5.48
CA LYS A 171 26.00 24.93 -5.40
C LYS A 171 25.35 24.06 -4.31
N LEU A 172 25.60 22.76 -4.34
CA LEU A 172 25.00 21.81 -3.39
C LEU A 172 25.50 22.05 -1.96
N LYS A 173 26.77 22.40 -1.76
CA LYS A 173 27.29 22.85 -0.46
C LYS A 173 26.51 24.05 0.07
N GLN A 174 26.19 25.01 -0.78
CA GLN A 174 25.39 26.16 -0.38
C GLN A 174 23.94 25.77 -0.02
N CYS A 175 23.30 24.89 -0.80
CA CYS A 175 21.97 24.38 -0.49
C CYS A 175 21.93 23.63 0.85
N VAL A 176 22.95 22.81 1.14
CA VAL A 176 23.10 22.12 2.42
C VAL A 176 23.30 23.09 3.59
N ARG A 177 24.11 24.15 3.40
CA ARG A 177 24.30 25.21 4.40
C ARG A 177 23.01 25.97 4.70
N ASN A 178 22.20 26.27 3.68
CA ASN A 178 20.89 26.91 3.82
C ASN A 178 19.89 25.99 4.57
N GLY A 179 19.97 24.68 4.33
CA GLY A 179 19.12 23.67 4.96
C GLY A 179 17.66 23.72 4.48
N PRO A 180 16.73 23.08 5.20
CA PRO A 180 15.35 22.90 4.71
C PRO A 180 14.46 24.13 4.87
N LYS A 181 14.84 25.10 5.71
CA LYS A 181 14.01 26.27 6.02
C LYS A 181 14.21 27.45 5.07
N LYS A 182 15.36 27.54 4.41
CA LYS A 182 15.72 28.65 3.53
C LYS A 182 15.81 28.15 2.09
N TYR A 183 15.06 28.77 1.20
CA TYR A 183 15.11 28.51 -0.24
C TYR A 183 16.14 29.42 -0.95
N PRO A 184 16.91 28.93 -1.94
CA PRO A 184 17.11 27.52 -2.32
C PRO A 184 17.87 26.73 -1.24
N GLY A 185 17.45 25.50 -0.98
CA GLY A 185 17.92 24.69 0.15
C GLY A 185 17.93 23.20 -0.13
N ALA A 186 18.16 22.41 0.91
CA ALA A 186 18.14 20.95 0.84
C ALA A 186 17.61 20.34 2.13
N LYS A 187 17.03 19.14 2.02
CA LYS A 187 16.39 18.44 3.14
C LYS A 187 17.23 17.30 3.70
N PHE A 188 17.85 16.52 2.82
CA PHE A 188 18.65 15.35 3.20
C PHE A 188 19.93 15.27 2.35
N VAL A 189 20.96 14.66 2.93
CA VAL A 189 22.15 14.18 2.20
C VAL A 189 22.20 12.68 2.38
N GLU A 190 22.27 11.95 1.28
CA GLU A 190 22.47 10.52 1.23
C GLU A 190 23.92 10.22 0.85
N GLU A 191 24.56 9.40 1.67
CA GLU A 191 25.92 8.91 1.43
C GLU A 191 25.90 7.72 0.45
N PRO A 192 27.04 7.38 -0.19
CA PRO A 192 27.09 6.27 -1.15
C PRO A 192 26.74 4.90 -0.56
N ASN A 193 26.81 4.75 0.77
CA ASN A 193 26.41 3.55 1.50
C ASN A 193 24.88 3.46 1.73
N GLY A 194 24.11 4.50 1.39
CA GLY A 194 22.67 4.61 1.61
C GLY A 194 22.27 5.30 2.91
N ASP A 195 23.22 5.75 3.74
CA ASP A 195 22.91 6.46 4.98
C ASP A 195 22.39 7.86 4.70
N ARG A 196 21.25 8.20 5.33
CA ARG A 196 20.59 9.50 5.16
C ARG A 196 20.78 10.39 6.36
N LYS A 197 21.36 11.56 6.13
CA LYS A 197 21.52 12.63 7.13
C LYS A 197 20.45 13.70 6.91
N ASP A 198 19.60 13.91 7.91
CA ASP A 198 18.58 14.95 7.91
C ASP A 198 19.18 16.33 8.27
N LEU A 199 18.95 17.32 7.41
CA LEU A 199 19.47 18.68 7.56
C LEU A 199 18.60 19.56 8.48
N SER A 200 17.52 19.02 9.04
CA SER A 200 16.67 19.72 10.01
C SER A 200 17.43 20.04 11.31
N PHE A 201 18.35 19.15 11.72
CA PHE A 201 19.10 19.24 12.97
C PHE A 201 20.39 20.09 12.84
N SER A 202 21.04 20.38 13.98
CA SER A 202 22.29 21.13 14.04
C SER A 202 23.46 20.36 13.42
N GLY A 203 24.40 21.05 12.76
CA GLY A 203 25.57 20.43 12.10
C GLY A 203 25.70 20.66 10.59
N ARG A 204 24.78 21.41 9.97
CA ARG A 204 24.74 21.67 8.52
C ARG A 204 26.08 22.12 7.89
N LYS A 205 26.84 22.96 8.61
CA LYS A 205 28.15 23.44 8.12
C LYS A 205 29.15 22.30 7.95
N ARG A 206 29.25 21.41 8.95
CA ARG A 206 30.13 20.23 8.89
C ARG A 206 29.73 19.29 7.77
N ILE A 207 28.42 19.02 7.64
CA ILE A 207 27.90 18.15 6.57
C ILE A 207 28.19 18.73 5.18
N ALA A 208 28.07 20.04 5.01
CA ALA A 208 28.42 20.71 3.76
C ALA A 208 29.93 20.63 3.47
N ASP A 209 30.78 20.79 4.47
CA ASP A 209 32.24 20.75 4.29
C ASP A 209 32.73 19.32 3.98
N GLU A 210 32.07 18.31 4.55
CA GLU A 210 32.31 16.88 4.30
C GLU A 210 31.70 16.36 2.98
N LEU A 211 30.94 17.20 2.25
CA LEU A 211 30.31 16.79 1.00
C LEU A 211 31.36 16.44 -0.07
N LYS A 212 31.25 15.23 -0.63
CA LYS A 212 32.17 14.69 -1.64
C LYS A 212 31.41 14.23 -2.88
N VAL A 213 32.14 14.09 -3.98
CA VAL A 213 31.62 13.51 -5.23
C VAL A 213 31.14 12.08 -4.95
N GLY A 214 29.96 11.74 -5.46
CA GLY A 214 29.28 10.46 -5.21
C GLY A 214 28.21 10.51 -4.12
N HIS A 215 28.14 11.58 -3.31
CA HIS A 215 27.00 11.79 -2.42
C HIS A 215 25.77 12.23 -3.23
N ILE A 216 24.57 12.06 -2.67
CA ILE A 216 23.31 12.53 -3.26
C ILE A 216 22.71 13.57 -2.33
N VAL A 217 22.38 14.74 -2.86
CA VAL A 217 21.72 15.81 -2.10
C VAL A 217 20.28 15.92 -2.56
N HIS A 218 19.35 15.74 -1.62
CA HIS A 218 17.92 15.99 -1.85
C HIS A 218 17.65 17.49 -1.70
N ARG A 219 17.97 18.25 -2.76
CA ARG A 219 17.72 19.69 -2.83
C ARG A 219 16.24 20.00 -3.06
N HIS A 220 15.83 21.21 -2.73
CA HIS A 220 14.50 21.72 -3.07
C HIS A 220 14.31 21.75 -4.60
N LEU A 221 13.04 21.78 -5.03
CA LEU A 221 12.69 21.99 -6.43
C LEU A 221 13.13 23.40 -6.86
N GLU A 222 13.81 23.53 -7.98
CA GLU A 222 14.35 24.80 -8.48
C GLU A 222 13.75 25.17 -9.84
N ASP A 223 13.98 26.41 -10.26
CA ASP A 223 13.60 26.88 -11.60
C ASP A 223 14.21 26.02 -12.70
N GLY A 224 13.38 25.64 -13.67
CA GLY A 224 13.80 24.85 -14.83
C GLY A 224 13.72 23.33 -14.63
N ASP A 225 13.50 22.85 -13.41
CA ASP A 225 13.31 21.42 -13.12
C ASP A 225 12.10 20.87 -13.88
N ILE A 226 12.21 19.65 -14.39
CA ILE A 226 11.13 19.02 -15.16
C ILE A 226 10.17 18.34 -14.20
N VAL A 227 8.90 18.75 -14.24
CA VAL A 227 7.81 18.20 -13.44
C VAL A 227 6.71 17.65 -14.32
N LEU A 228 6.05 16.59 -13.86
CA LEU A 228 4.84 16.09 -14.48
C LEU A 228 3.64 16.84 -13.91
N PHE A 229 2.88 17.50 -14.79
CA PHE A 229 1.63 18.16 -14.45
C PHE A 229 0.46 17.32 -14.95
N ASN A 230 -0.56 17.15 -14.11
CA ASN A 230 -1.73 16.34 -14.41
C ASN A 230 -3.02 17.06 -14.00
N ARG A 231 -4.07 16.93 -14.82
CA ARG A 231 -5.45 17.32 -14.47
C ARG A 231 -6.37 16.11 -14.56
N GLN A 232 -6.90 15.69 -13.41
CA GLN A 232 -7.88 14.60 -13.34
C GLN A 232 -9.27 15.10 -13.80
N PRO A 233 -10.07 14.30 -14.54
CA PRO A 233 -9.78 12.92 -15.00
C PRO A 233 -8.84 12.87 -16.21
N SER A 234 -7.88 11.95 -16.18
CA SER A 234 -6.85 11.81 -17.21
C SER A 234 -7.29 10.81 -18.29
N LEU A 235 -8.14 11.24 -19.23
CA LEU A 235 -8.66 10.40 -20.32
C LEU A 235 -7.74 10.38 -21.55
N HIS A 236 -6.92 11.42 -21.72
CA HIS A 236 -6.02 11.56 -22.84
C HIS A 236 -4.58 11.55 -22.36
N ARG A 237 -3.65 11.15 -23.25
CA ARG A 237 -2.21 11.28 -23.00
C ARG A 237 -1.82 12.71 -22.64
N MET A 238 -2.45 13.70 -23.28
CA MET A 238 -2.23 15.14 -23.03
C MET A 238 -2.73 15.61 -21.66
N SER A 239 -3.48 14.81 -20.92
CA SER A 239 -3.85 15.13 -19.55
C SER A 239 -2.66 15.05 -18.59
N ILE A 240 -1.55 14.40 -19.00
CA ILE A 240 -0.29 14.33 -18.26
C ILE A 240 0.83 14.83 -19.18
N MET A 241 1.42 15.97 -18.85
CA MET A 241 2.49 16.57 -19.64
C MET A 241 3.66 16.98 -18.75
N CYS A 242 4.85 17.06 -19.36
CA CYS A 242 6.02 17.62 -18.69
C CYS A 242 6.04 19.14 -18.85
N HIS A 243 6.32 19.84 -17.76
CA HIS A 243 6.53 21.29 -17.74
C HIS A 243 7.82 21.61 -16.97
N ARG A 244 8.39 22.78 -17.21
CA ARG A 244 9.48 23.33 -16.42
C ARG A 244 8.91 24.06 -15.22
N ALA A 245 9.36 23.73 -14.03
CA ALA A 245 8.99 24.44 -12.81
C ALA A 245 9.50 25.88 -12.87
N ARG A 246 8.66 26.81 -12.48
CA ARG A 246 9.02 28.21 -12.22
C ARG A 246 8.50 28.58 -10.84
N ILE A 247 9.41 28.87 -9.92
CA ILE A 247 9.11 29.08 -8.52
C ILE A 247 8.66 30.53 -8.33
N MET A 248 7.48 30.70 -7.73
CA MET A 248 6.87 32.00 -7.45
C MET A 248 6.10 32.02 -6.14
#